data_AF-A0A258BBA3-F1
#
_entry.id   AF-A0A258BBA3-F1
#
_cell.length_a   1.000
_cell.length_b   1.000
_cell.length_c   1.000
_cell.angle_alpha   90.00
_cell.angle_beta   90.00
_cell.angle_gamma   90.00
#
_symmetry.space_group_name_H-M   'P 1'
#
loop_
_entity.id
_entity.type
_entity.pdbx_description
1 polymer ?
#
loop_
_entity_poly.entity_id
_entity_poly.type
_entity_poly.pdbx_seq_one_letter_code
_entity_poly.pdbx_strand_id
1 'polypeptide(L)'
;LFYFPGILALIVIGGRYGFDAMMIREVSVNSPVGVPVWPLKMIIFFAGLGLFMAGTAEVCRCLVCIKTGSWPFRDQDVQELEEVLIETHSTKVEST
;
A
#
# COMPACT_ATOMS: atom_id res chain seq x y z
N LEU A 1 -16.63 -7.49 0.54
CA LEU A 1 -17.27 -7.31 -0.79
C LEU A 1 -17.00 -5.93 -1.42
N PHE A 2 -16.76 -4.85 -0.66
CA PHE A 2 -16.52 -3.51 -1.23
C PHE A 2 -15.08 -3.24 -1.73
N TYR A 3 -14.08 -3.95 -1.19
CA TYR A 3 -12.67 -3.68 -1.44
C TYR A 3 -12.26 -3.76 -2.92
N PHE A 4 -12.46 -4.92 -3.56
CA PHE A 4 -12.11 -5.12 -4.98
C PHE A 4 -12.86 -4.19 -5.94
N PRO A 5 -14.20 -4.05 -5.89
CA PRO A 5 -14.89 -3.12 -6.78
C PRO A 5 -14.46 -1.67 -6.52
N GLY A 6 -14.20 -1.28 -5.26
CA GLY A 6 -13.69 0.05 -4.93
C GLY A 6 -12.30 0.32 -5.51
N ILE A 7 -11.37 -0.62 -5.39
CA ILE A 7 -10.01 -0.49 -5.95
C ILE A 7 -10.02 -0.50 -7.48
N LEU A 8 -10.83 -1.36 -8.10
CA LEU A 8 -10.99 -1.36 -9.55
C LEU A 8 -11.55 -0.01 -10.04
N ALA A 9 -12.52 0.57 -9.34
CA ALA A 9 -13.01 1.91 -9.63
C ALA A 9 -11.90 2.97 -9.48
N LEU A 10 -11.09 2.88 -8.42
CA LEU A 10 -9.95 3.77 -8.18
C LEU A 10 -8.90 3.69 -9.32
N ILE A 11 -8.60 2.48 -9.80
CA ILE A 11 -7.67 2.25 -10.91
C ILE A 11 -8.25 2.82 -12.22
N VAL A 12 -9.50 2.51 -12.55
CA VAL A 12 -10.09 2.94 -13.83
C VAL A 12 -10.28 4.46 -13.88
N ILE A 13 -10.87 5.04 -12.85
CA ILE A 13 -11.16 6.48 -12.80
C ILE A 13 -9.86 7.27 -12.57
N GLY A 14 -9.03 6.83 -11.61
CA GLY A 14 -7.75 7.45 -11.31
C GLY A 14 -6.76 7.36 -12.48
N GLY A 15 -6.77 6.26 -13.22
CA GLY A 15 -6.00 6.09 -14.45
C GLY A 15 -6.41 7.11 -15.51
N ARG A 16 -7.69 7.19 -15.87
CA ARG A 16 -8.19 8.19 -16.82
C ARG A 16 -7.81 9.61 -16.40
N TYR A 17 -8.09 9.96 -15.15
CA TYR A 17 -7.79 11.28 -14.61
C TYR A 17 -6.29 11.63 -14.64
N GLY A 18 -5.43 10.66 -14.30
CA GLY A 18 -3.98 10.83 -14.33
C GLY A 18 -3.42 10.92 -15.76
N PHE A 19 -3.89 10.09 -16.69
CA PHE A 19 -3.45 10.11 -18.09
C PHE A 19 -3.89 11.39 -18.80
N ASP A 20 -5.11 11.86 -18.55
CA ASP A 20 -5.60 13.13 -19.09
C ASP A 20 -4.72 14.29 -18.60
N ALA A 21 -4.39 14.32 -17.30
CA ALA A 21 -3.50 15.33 -16.71
C ALA A 21 -2.06 15.27 -17.26
N MET A 22 -1.55 14.06 -17.51
CA MET A 22 -0.24 13.84 -18.11
C MET A 22 -0.22 14.32 -19.56
N MET A 23 -1.28 14.05 -20.33
CA MET A 23 -1.39 14.44 -21.73
C MET A 23 -1.39 15.97 -21.90
N ILE A 24 -2.11 16.69 -21.03
CA ILE A 24 -2.13 18.16 -21.02
C ILE A 24 -0.90 18.78 -20.34
N ARG A 25 0.00 17.95 -19.77
CA ARG A 25 1.16 18.38 -18.97
C ARG A 25 0.78 19.44 -17.94
N GLU A 26 -0.20 19.11 -17.11
CA GLU A 26 -0.77 20.06 -16.15
C GLU A 26 0.30 20.62 -15.20
N VAL A 27 0.34 21.95 -15.10
CA VAL A 27 1.24 22.72 -14.24
C VAL A 27 0.45 23.51 -13.20
N SER A 28 1.04 23.76 -12.03
CA SER A 28 0.39 24.54 -10.99
C SER A 28 0.20 26.00 -11.42
N VAL A 29 -1.03 26.50 -11.41
CA VAL A 29 -1.33 27.94 -11.61
C VAL A 29 -0.86 28.82 -10.45
N ASN A 30 -0.58 28.22 -9.29
CA ASN A 30 -0.21 28.93 -8.06
C ASN A 30 1.31 29.21 -7.93
N SER A 31 2.15 28.65 -8.80
CA SER A 31 3.61 28.84 -8.74
C SER A 31 4.16 29.42 -10.03
N PRO A 32 4.91 30.55 -9.99
CA PRO A 32 5.53 31.17 -11.17
C PRO A 32 6.50 30.24 -11.91
N VAL A 33 7.02 29.21 -11.23
CA VAL A 33 8.01 28.28 -11.76
C VAL A 33 7.39 27.13 -12.57
N GLY A 34 6.05 27.01 -12.59
CA GLY A 34 5.35 26.02 -13.41
C GLY A 34 5.59 24.57 -12.99
N VAL A 35 5.47 24.28 -11.69
CA VAL A 35 5.72 22.93 -11.15
C VAL A 35 4.72 21.93 -11.77
N PRO A 36 5.16 20.80 -12.34
CA PRO A 36 4.27 19.80 -12.91
C PRO A 36 3.43 19.13 -11.81
N VAL A 37 2.11 19.22 -11.92
CA VAL A 37 1.15 18.65 -10.95
C VAL A 37 0.53 17.33 -11.41
N TRP A 38 0.64 17.01 -12.69
CA TRP A 38 0.15 15.75 -13.25
C TRP A 38 0.68 14.49 -12.52
N PRO A 39 1.90 14.43 -11.93
CA PRO A 39 2.34 13.24 -11.19
C PRO A 39 1.51 12.98 -9.93
N LEU A 40 1.00 14.03 -9.30
CA LEU A 40 0.14 13.92 -8.12
C LEU A 40 -1.19 13.23 -8.47
N LYS A 41 -1.72 13.44 -9.68
CA LYS A 41 -2.95 12.77 -10.13
C LYS A 41 -2.67 11.32 -10.52
N MET A 42 -1.51 11.05 -11.10
CA MET A 42 -1.06 9.68 -11.43
C MET A 42 -0.84 8.80 -10.19
N ILE A 43 -0.55 9.39 -9.02
CA ILE A 43 -0.35 8.60 -7.79
C ILE A 43 -1.59 7.79 -7.41
N ILE A 44 -2.79 8.27 -7.76
CA ILE A 44 -4.06 7.59 -7.48
C ILE A 44 -4.11 6.25 -8.22
N PHE A 45 -3.67 6.25 -9.48
CA PHE A 45 -3.60 5.04 -10.30
C PHE A 45 -2.60 4.04 -9.73
N PHE A 46 -1.38 4.48 -9.41
CA PHE A 46 -0.34 3.61 -8.87
C PHE A 46 -0.68 3.08 -7.48
N ALA A 47 -1.28 3.90 -6.61
CA ALA A 47 -1.78 3.46 -5.31
C ALA A 47 -2.88 2.40 -5.48
N GLY A 48 -3.79 2.59 -6.44
CA GLY A 48 -4.81 1.58 -6.78
C GLY A 48 -4.20 0.24 -7.21
N LEU A 49 -3.19 0.26 -8.09
CA LEU A 49 -2.47 -0.95 -8.50
C LEU A 49 -1.77 -1.64 -7.33
N GLY A 50 -1.11 -0.87 -6.47
CA GLY A 50 -0.44 -1.40 -5.27
C GLY A 50 -1.42 -2.07 -4.31
N LEU A 51 -2.55 -1.42 -4.02
CA LEU A 51 -3.62 -1.99 -3.20
C LEU A 51 -4.21 -3.25 -3.83
N PHE A 52 -4.43 -3.27 -5.15
CA PHE A 52 -4.94 -4.45 -5.84
C PHE A 52 -4.00 -5.64 -5.70
N MET A 53 -2.69 -5.41 -5.85
CA MET A 53 -1.67 -6.45 -5.69
C MET A 53 -1.61 -6.97 -4.25
N ALA A 54 -1.56 -6.08 -3.26
CA ALA A 54 -1.54 -6.43 -1.85
C ALA A 54 -2.80 -7.23 -1.47
N GLY A 55 -4.00 -6.73 -1.80
CA GLY A 55 -5.24 -7.43 -1.48
C GLY A 55 -5.37 -8.79 -2.18
N THR A 56 -4.83 -8.94 -3.40
CA THR A 56 -4.78 -10.24 -4.07
C THR A 56 -3.83 -11.21 -3.38
N ALA A 57 -2.69 -10.74 -2.87
CA ALA A 57 -1.76 -11.55 -2.09
C ALA A 57 -2.41 -12.13 -0.82
N GLU A 58 -3.18 -11.30 -0.10
CA GLU A 58 -3.97 -11.74 1.06
C GLU A 58 -5.01 -12.81 0.70
N VAL A 59 -5.72 -12.64 -0.42
CA VAL A 59 -6.67 -13.66 -0.91
C VAL A 59 -5.94 -14.97 -1.23
N CYS A 60 -4.78 -14.90 -1.88
CA CYS A 60 -3.95 -16.07 -2.14
C CYS A 60 -3.51 -16.76 -0.84
N ARG A 61 -3.10 -16.03 0.20
CA ARG A 61 -2.78 -16.60 1.52
C ARG A 61 -3.98 -17.32 2.14
N CYS A 62 -5.17 -16.74 2.06
CA CYS A 62 -6.40 -17.40 2.52
C CYS A 62 -6.67 -18.70 1.74
N LEU A 63 -6.49 -18.69 0.42
CA LEU A 63 -6.65 -19.88 -0.42
C LEU A 63 -5.64 -20.97 -0.07
N VAL A 64 -4.39 -20.60 0.20
CA VAL A 64 -3.36 -21.54 0.67
C VAL A 64 -3.73 -22.11 2.04
N CYS A 65 -4.19 -21.27 2.97
CA CYS A 65 -4.60 -21.73 4.29
C CYS A 65 -5.74 -22.74 4.22
N ILE A 66 -6.72 -22.54 3.34
CA ILE A 66 -7.83 -23.49 3.13
C ILE A 66 -7.31 -24.83 2.59
N LYS A 67 -6.28 -24.81 1.75
CA LYS A 67 -5.68 -26.03 1.17
C LYS A 67 -4.80 -26.79 2.15
N THR A 68 -3.99 -26.08 2.92
CA THR A 68 -2.95 -26.68 3.79
C THR A 68 -3.48 -26.94 5.20
N GLY A 69 -4.57 -26.29 5.61
CA GLY A 69 -5.09 -26.35 6.98
C GLY A 69 -4.27 -25.58 8.01
N SER A 70 -3.19 -24.92 7.58
CA SER A 70 -2.29 -24.13 8.42
C SER A 70 -2.12 -22.73 7.84
N TRP A 71 -2.08 -21.70 8.69
CA TRP A 71 -1.78 -20.35 8.25
C TRP A 71 -0.32 -20.26 7.79
N PRO A 72 -0.03 -19.75 6.58
CA PRO A 72 1.35 -19.59 6.13
C PRO A 72 2.14 -18.70 7.11
N PHE A 73 3.44 -18.92 7.24
CA PHE A 73 4.29 -18.05 8.08
C PHE A 73 4.23 -16.61 7.55
N ARG A 74 4.17 -15.62 8.45
CA ARG A 74 4.34 -14.20 8.12
C ARG A 74 5.80 -13.89 8.35
N ASP A 75 6.49 -13.32 7.36
CA ASP A 75 7.76 -12.65 7.67
C ASP A 75 7.49 -11.62 8.77
N GLN A 76 8.33 -11.64 9.81
CA GLN A 76 8.26 -10.74 10.96
C GLN A 76 8.71 -9.33 10.54
N ASP A 77 8.03 -8.72 9.57
CA ASP A 77 8.43 -7.41 9.04
C ASP A 77 7.97 -6.25 9.92
N VAL A 78 7.17 -6.51 10.95
CA VAL A 78 6.76 -5.52 11.95
C VAL A 78 6.69 -6.22 13.31
N GLN A 79 7.76 -6.13 14.10
CA GLN A 79 7.69 -6.40 15.53
C GLN A 79 6.94 -5.23 16.18
N GLU A 80 5.93 -5.53 16.98
CA GLU A 80 5.23 -4.51 17.74
C GLU A 80 6.21 -3.86 18.73
N LEU A 81 6.17 -2.54 18.88
CA LEU A 81 7.10 -1.80 19.74
C LEU A 81 7.09 -2.32 21.19
N GLU A 82 5.94 -2.84 21.64
CA GLU A 82 5.77 -3.48 22.94
C GLU A 82 6.64 -4.74 23.08
N GLU A 83 6.71 -5.60 22.05
CA GLU A 83 7.54 -6.81 22.04
C GLU A 83 9.02 -6.45 22.11
N VAL A 84 9.45 -5.44 21.33
CA VAL A 84 10.83 -4.94 21.33
C VAL A 84 11.22 -4.39 22.70
N LEU A 85 10.32 -3.65 23.37
CA LEU A 85 10.57 -3.12 24.71
C LEU A 85 10.71 -4.23 25.75
N ILE A 86 9.90 -5.29 25.67
CA ILE A 86 9.94 -6.44 26.59
C ILE A 86 11.25 -7.22 26.42
N GLU A 87 11.67 -7.51 25.18
CA GLU A 87 12.98 -8.14 24.90
C GLU A 87 14.15 -7.27 25.41
N THR A 88 14.07 -5.95 25.19
CA THR A 88 15.13 -5.04 25.63
C THR A 88 15.21 -4.95 27.16
N HIS A 89 14.06 -4.93 27.86
CA HIS A 89 14.01 -4.88 29.32
C HIS A 89 14.46 -6.18 29.97
N SER A 90 14.01 -7.33 29.47
CA SER A 90 14.45 -8.64 29.95
C SER A 90 15.97 -8.82 29.80
N THR A 91 16.53 -8.48 28.63
CA THR A 91 17.98 -8.51 28.38
C THR A 91 18.77 -7.62 29.35
N LYS A 92 18.23 -6.45 29.73
CA LYS A 92 18.91 -5.49 30.61
C LYS A 92 18.86 -5.87 32.10
N VAL A 93 17.84 -6.64 32.50
CA VAL A 93 17.71 -7.17 33.87
C VAL A 93 18.66 -8.33 34.11
N GLU A 94 18.94 -9.15 33.09
CA GLU A 94 19.85 -10.30 33.19
C GLU A 94 21.34 -9.89 33.21
N SER A 95 21.66 -8.65 32.81
CA SER A 95 23.02 -8.09 32.83
C SER A 95 23.38 -7.30 34.08
N THR A 96 22.58 -7.35 35.15
CA THR A 96 22.83 -6.68 36.45
C THR A 96 22.89 -7.72 37.56
#